data_AF-A0A970Z1F3-F1
#
_entry.id   AF-A0A970Z1F3-F1
#
_cell.length_a   1.000
_cell.length_b   1.000
_cell.length_c   1.000
_cell.angle_alpha   90.00
_cell.angle_beta   90.00
_cell.angle_gamma   90.00
#
_symmetry.space_group_name_H-M   'P 1'
#
loop_
_entity.id
_entity.type
_entity.pdbx_description
1 polymer ?
#
loop_
_entity_poly.entity_id
_entity_poly.type
_entity_poly.pdbx_seq_one_letter_code
_entity_poly.pdbx_strand_id
1 'polypeptide(L)'
;MASLWDSATDRASRAPFTRVPAGGVCVLSGSLLLGGRLPVDLTVHLWLSSAALARRTDPDRRWTLPAFERYEREVGPLGVADLAATVDDEDHPALIES
;
A
#
# COMPACT_ATOMS: atom_id res chain seq x y z
N MET A 1 -9.63 -17.49 -0.93
CA MET A 1 -9.55 -16.09 -1.40
C MET A 1 -10.33 -15.25 -0.41
N ALA A 2 -9.69 -14.39 0.38
CA ALA A 2 -10.42 -13.58 1.36
C ALA A 2 -11.24 -12.53 0.60
N SER A 3 -12.58 -12.61 0.66
CA SER A 3 -13.42 -11.50 0.21
C SER A 3 -13.25 -10.35 1.22
N LEU A 4 -13.40 -9.10 0.75
CA LEU A 4 -13.50 -7.92 1.61
C LEU A 4 -14.97 -7.60 1.97
N TRP A 5 -15.90 -8.21 1.24
CA TRP A 5 -17.34 -8.06 1.40
C TRP A 5 -18.03 -9.43 1.29
N ASP A 6 -18.97 -9.68 2.17
CA ASP A 6 -19.94 -10.77 2.13
C ASP A 6 -21.25 -10.22 1.58
N SER A 7 -21.57 -10.55 0.33
CA SER A 7 -22.79 -10.08 -0.34
C SER A 7 -24.07 -10.75 0.19
N ALA A 8 -23.98 -11.91 0.84
CA ALA A 8 -25.14 -12.58 1.40
C ALA A 8 -25.62 -11.91 2.69
N THR A 9 -24.69 -11.35 3.47
CA THR A 9 -25.00 -10.64 4.72
C THR A 9 -24.88 -9.11 4.61
N ASP A 10 -24.48 -8.60 3.44
CA ASP A 10 -24.20 -7.19 3.16
C ASP A 10 -23.27 -6.56 4.19
N ARG A 11 -22.17 -7.28 4.50
CA ARG A 11 -21.19 -6.86 5.51
C ARG A 11 -19.76 -7.11 5.05
N ALA A 12 -18.82 -6.38 5.65
CA ALA A 12 -17.42 -6.72 5.52
C ALA A 12 -17.16 -8.13 6.04
N SER A 13 -16.62 -8.99 5.17
CA SER A 13 -16.21 -10.34 5.54
C SER A 13 -15.04 -10.28 6.50
N ARG A 14 -15.11 -11.08 7.57
CA ARG A 14 -14.04 -11.19 8.56
C ARG A 14 -13.35 -12.53 8.40
N ALA A 15 -12.03 -12.50 8.24
CA ALA A 15 -11.25 -13.71 8.44
C ALA A 15 -11.39 -14.18 9.91
N PRO A 16 -11.41 -15.50 10.16
CA PRO A 16 -11.33 -15.99 11.52
C PRO A 16 -10.02 -15.52 12.17
N PHE A 17 -10.07 -15.27 13.48
CA PHE A 17 -8.87 -14.93 14.24
C PHE A 17 -7.87 -16.09 14.19
N THR A 18 -6.61 -15.77 13.89
CA THR A 18 -5.50 -16.72 13.87
C THR A 18 -4.53 -16.37 15.00
N ARG A 19 -4.08 -17.39 15.74
CA ARG A 19 -3.04 -17.23 16.74
C ARG A 19 -1.70 -16.98 16.04
N VAL A 20 -1.08 -15.85 16.35
CA VAL A 20 0.26 -15.49 15.86
C VAL A 20 1.29 -15.99 16.88
N PRO A 21 2.34 -16.71 16.47
CA PRO A 21 3.42 -17.12 17.37
C PRO A 21 4.17 -15.90 17.92
N ALA A 22 4.88 -16.06 19.03
CA ALA A 22 5.73 -14.99 19.56
C ALA A 22 6.76 -14.55 18.50
N GLY A 23 6.90 -13.24 18.31
CA GLY A 23 7.74 -12.65 17.26
C GLY A 23 7.12 -12.64 15.86
N GLY A 24 5.88 -13.07 15.69
CA GLY A 24 5.19 -12.95 14.40
C GLY A 24 4.89 -11.49 14.03
N VAL A 25 4.99 -11.19 12.75
CA VAL A 25 4.75 -9.86 12.18
C VAL A 25 3.43 -9.87 11.41
N CYS A 26 2.59 -8.88 11.66
CA CYS A 26 1.39 -8.62 10.86
C CYS A 26 1.72 -7.58 9.78
N VAL A 27 1.51 -7.92 8.52
CA VAL A 27 1.72 -7.00 7.40
C VAL A 27 0.35 -6.54 6.88
N LEU A 28 0.10 -5.24 7.00
CA LEU A 28 -0.98 -4.56 6.30
C LEU A 28 -0.44 -3.99 4.98
N SER A 29 -1.00 -4.42 3.86
CA SER A 29 -0.60 -3.96 2.53
C SER A 29 -1.80 -3.37 1.79
N GLY A 30 -1.55 -2.30 1.04
CA GLY A 30 -2.57 -1.61 0.26
C GLY A 30 -2.06 -0.28 -0.28
N SER A 31 -2.76 0.23 -1.28
CA SER A 31 -2.53 1.57 -1.81
C SER A 31 -3.11 2.64 -0.88
N LEU A 32 -2.44 3.79 -0.80
CA LEU A 32 -2.97 5.02 -0.16
C LEU A 32 -3.23 4.89 1.35
N LEU A 33 -2.41 4.11 2.07
CA LEU A 33 -2.59 3.85 3.51
C LEU A 33 -1.94 4.89 4.43
N LEU A 34 -0.96 5.66 3.97
CA LEU A 34 -0.25 6.65 4.78
C LEU A 34 -1.00 7.99 4.80
N GLY A 35 -0.68 8.84 5.78
CA GLY A 35 -1.36 10.13 5.99
C GLY A 35 -2.62 10.05 6.87
N GLY A 36 -3.04 8.85 7.26
CA GLY A 36 -4.09 8.61 8.25
C GLY A 36 -3.55 8.12 9.61
N ARG A 37 -4.45 7.99 10.60
CA ARG A 37 -4.11 7.43 11.92
C ARG A 37 -4.30 5.91 11.93
N LEU A 38 -3.44 5.19 11.21
CA LEU A 38 -3.33 3.74 11.37
C LEU A 38 -2.41 3.42 12.55
N PRO A 39 -2.82 2.57 13.51
CA PRO A 39 -1.98 2.19 14.64
C PRO A 39 -0.99 1.09 14.22
N VAL A 40 -0.04 1.43 13.35
CA VAL A 40 1.05 0.54 12.91
C VAL A 40 2.36 0.94 13.56
N ASP A 41 3.18 -0.05 13.90
CA ASP A 41 4.48 0.17 14.56
C ASP A 41 5.59 0.59 13.58
N LEU A 42 5.41 0.31 12.27
CA LEU A 42 6.35 0.63 11.20
C LEU A 42 5.59 0.83 9.87
N THR A 43 6.01 1.82 9.11
CA THR A 43 5.51 2.12 7.76
C THR A 43 6.60 1.97 6.72
N VAL A 44 6.27 1.30 5.60
CA VAL A 44 7.16 1.15 4.45
C VAL A 44 6.43 1.69 3.22
N HIS A 45 7.03 2.67 2.56
CA HIS A 45 6.52 3.19 1.30
C HIS A 45 7.31 2.64 0.11
N LEU A 46 6.60 1.94 -0.79
CA LEU A 46 7.14 1.53 -2.07
C LEU A 46 6.79 2.62 -3.09
N TRP A 47 7.79 3.40 -3.47
CA TRP A 47 7.65 4.53 -4.37
C TRP A 47 7.88 4.09 -5.82
N LEU A 48 7.01 4.58 -6.71
CA LEU A 48 7.11 4.44 -8.16
C LEU A 48 7.07 5.83 -8.78
N SER A 49 7.96 6.09 -9.72
CA SER A 49 7.83 7.26 -10.58
C SER A 49 6.52 7.20 -11.37
N SER A 50 5.96 8.36 -11.73
CA SER A 50 4.71 8.42 -12.50
C SER A 50 4.77 7.61 -13.80
N ALA A 51 5.94 7.59 -14.45
CA ALA A 51 6.17 6.80 -15.66
C ALA A 51 6.17 5.29 -15.38
N ALA A 52 6.82 4.84 -14.30
CA ALA A 52 6.81 3.44 -13.91
C ALA A 52 5.40 2.99 -13.49
N LEU A 53 4.70 3.79 -12.70
CA LEU A 53 3.32 3.53 -12.29
C LEU A 53 2.39 3.41 -13.51
N ALA A 54 2.48 4.33 -14.47
CA ALA A 54 1.65 4.30 -15.68
C ALA A 54 1.92 3.06 -16.56
N ARG A 55 3.18 2.62 -16.68
CA ARG A 55 3.56 1.41 -17.44
C ARG A 55 3.09 0.13 -16.75
N ARG A 56 3.14 0.07 -15.42
CA ARG A 56 2.80 -1.12 -14.61
C ARG A 56 1.31 -1.23 -14.32
N THR A 57 0.54 -0.16 -14.47
CA THR A 57 -0.91 -0.17 -14.23
C THR A 57 -1.65 -0.74 -15.44
N ASP A 58 -2.39 -1.82 -15.20
CA ASP A 58 -3.30 -2.43 -16.18
C ASP A 58 -4.21 -1.36 -16.83
N PRO A 59 -4.44 -1.40 -18.15
CA PRO A 59 -5.28 -0.42 -18.84
C PRO A 59 -6.63 -0.14 -18.16
N ASP A 60 -7.31 -1.17 -17.64
CA ASP A 60 -8.62 -1.05 -16.99
C ASP A 60 -8.54 -0.42 -15.59
N ARG A 61 -7.33 -0.28 -15.06
CA ARG A 61 -7.03 0.38 -13.78
C ARG A 61 -6.42 1.76 -13.94
N ARG A 62 -6.06 2.22 -15.14
CA ARG A 62 -5.41 3.54 -15.33
C ARG A 62 -6.21 4.73 -14.84
N TRP A 63 -7.52 4.59 -14.70
CA TRP A 63 -8.37 5.61 -14.08
C TRP A 63 -7.97 5.93 -12.63
N THR A 64 -7.21 5.06 -11.95
CA THR A 64 -6.71 5.30 -10.59
C THR A 64 -5.48 6.20 -10.54
N LEU A 65 -4.75 6.40 -11.66
CA LEU A 65 -3.49 7.16 -11.68
C LEU A 65 -3.62 8.58 -11.10
N PRO A 66 -4.68 9.36 -11.39
CA PRO A 66 -4.87 10.67 -10.77
C PRO A 66 -5.00 10.62 -9.24
N ALA A 67 -5.49 9.50 -8.67
CA ALA A 67 -5.56 9.34 -7.23
C ALA A 67 -4.17 9.16 -6.60
N PHE A 68 -3.26 8.46 -7.27
CA PHE A 68 -1.86 8.34 -6.84
C PHE A 68 -1.11 9.67 -6.95
N GLU A 69 -1.27 10.41 -8.05
CA GLU A 69 -0.69 11.75 -8.19
C GLU A 69 -1.20 12.72 -7.12
N ARG A 70 -2.50 12.65 -6.82
CA ARG A 70 -3.12 13.41 -5.74
C ARG A 70 -2.54 13.04 -4.38
N TYR A 71 -2.40 11.76 -4.11
CA TYR A 71 -1.85 11.25 -2.86
C TYR A 71 -0.40 11.68 -2.65
N GLU A 72 0.43 11.61 -3.70
CA GLU A 72 1.81 12.09 -3.64
C GLU A 72 1.88 13.56 -3.22
N ARG A 73 1.02 14.41 -3.81
CA ARG A 73 0.98 15.84 -3.53
C ARG A 73 0.39 16.18 -2.15
N GLU A 74 -0.70 15.52 -1.77
CA GLU A 74 -1.48 15.91 -0.58
C GLU A 74 -0.98 15.24 0.70
N VAL A 75 -0.42 14.03 0.59
CA VAL A 75 0.09 13.28 1.74
C VAL A 75 1.61 13.35 1.82
N GLY A 76 2.31 13.39 0.68
CA GLY A 76 3.78 13.29 0.66
C GLY A 76 4.26 11.99 1.33
N PRO A 77 3.81 10.80 0.87
CA PRO A 77 4.05 9.52 1.53
C PRO A 77 5.53 9.23 1.78
N LEU A 78 6.41 9.68 0.89
CA LEU A 78 7.85 9.56 1.05
C LEU A 78 8.37 10.26 2.32
N GLY A 79 7.80 11.41 2.68
CA GLY A 79 8.22 12.19 3.85
C GLY A 79 7.57 11.77 5.17
N VAL A 80 6.55 10.91 5.14
CA VAL A 80 5.85 10.44 6.36
C VAL A 80 6.07 8.96 6.66
N ALA A 81 6.68 8.21 5.75
CA ALA A 81 7.03 6.81 5.99
C ALA A 81 8.30 6.70 6.83
N ASP A 82 8.38 5.66 7.67
CA ASP A 82 9.59 5.34 8.43
C ASP A 82 10.72 4.86 7.51
N LEU A 83 10.34 4.13 6.45
CA LEU A 83 11.24 3.65 5.41
C LEU A 83 10.60 3.81 4.04
N ALA A 84 11.42 4.10 3.04
CA ALA A 84 11.01 4.13 1.65
C ALA A 84 11.98 3.41 0.73
N ALA A 85 11.45 2.80 -0.32
CA ALA A 85 12.24 2.22 -1.40
C ALA A 85 11.64 2.59 -2.75
N THR A 86 12.50 2.92 -3.72
CA THR A 86 12.09 2.99 -5.12
C THR A 86 11.97 1.57 -5.66
N VAL A 87 10.90 1.34 -6.43
CA VAL A 87 10.60 0.05 -7.06
C VAL A 87 10.22 0.21 -8.53
N ASP A 88 10.77 1.24 -9.20
CA ASP A 88 10.58 1.46 -10.65
C ASP A 88 10.88 0.19 -11.46
N ASP A 89 11.94 -0.51 -11.05
CA ASP A 89 12.20 -1.91 -11.36
C ASP A 89 11.91 -2.77 -10.12
N GLU A 90 11.00 -3.74 -10.25
CA GLU A 90 10.56 -4.59 -9.13
C GLU A 90 11.61 -5.64 -8.76
N ASP A 91 12.49 -5.98 -9.70
CA ASP A 91 13.60 -6.91 -9.48
C ASP A 91 14.80 -6.21 -8.84
N HIS A 92 14.82 -4.87 -8.82
CA HIS A 92 15.94 -4.06 -8.33
C HIS A 92 15.47 -2.93 -7.40
N PRO A 93 14.86 -3.27 -6.24
CA PRO A 93 14.46 -2.26 -5.26
C PRO A 93 15.69 -1.57 -4.65
N ALA A 94 15.58 -0.26 -4.40
CA ALA A 94 16.62 0.51 -3.73
C ALA A 94 16.02 1.38 -2.62
N LEU A 95 16.68 1.39 -1.45
CA LEU A 95 16.30 2.27 -0.35
C LEU A 95 16.48 3.73 -0.77
N ILE A 96 15.51 4.57 -0.39
CA ILE A 96 15.59 6.02 -0.56
C ILE A 96 16.03 6.58 0.79
N GLU A 97 17.26 7.07 0.85
CA GLU A 97 17.75 7.83 2.01
C GLU A 97 17.16 9.24 1.95
N SER A 98 16.57 9.70 3.07
CA SER A 98 16.06 11.06 3.26
C SER A 98 17.02 11.92 4.07
#